data_AF-A0A4U9ICI8-F1
#
_entry.id   AF-A0A4U9ICI8-F1
#
_cell.length_a   1.000
_cell.length_b   1.000
_cell.length_c   1.000
_cell.angle_alpha   90.00
_cell.angle_beta   90.00
_cell.angle_gamma   90.00
#
_symmetry.space_group_name_H-M   'P 1'
#
loop_
_entity.id
_entity.type
_entity.pdbx_description
1 polymer ?
#
loop_
_entity_poly.entity_id
_entity_poly.type
_entity_poly.pdbx_seq_one_letter_code
_entity_poly.pdbx_strand_id
1 'polypeptide(L)'
;MILTPALCATLLKPLHKGEQHGQKGFFGWFNRMFDRNAARYEAGVGRILHRSLRWVLIYVLLLGGMVFLFLRLPTSFLPLEDRGMFITSVQLPSGSTQQQTLKVVQQVESYFFTKEKDNVLSVFATVGSGPGGNGQNVARMFVRLKDWDARDAETGSSFAIIERATKSLQPH
;
A
#
# COMPACT_ATOMS: atom_id res chain seq x y z
N MET A 1 -33.23 2.45 4.42
CA MET A 1 -34.29 2.61 5.45
C MET A 1 -35.59 1.92 5.02
N ILE A 2 -35.55 0.67 4.53
CA ILE A 2 -36.76 -0.05 4.04
C ILE A 2 -36.69 -1.53 4.46
N LEU A 3 -35.51 -2.15 4.32
CA LEU A 3 -35.33 -3.58 4.62
C LEU A 3 -35.08 -3.89 6.10
N THR A 4 -34.31 -3.07 6.82
CA THR A 4 -34.01 -3.32 8.25
C THR A 4 -35.29 -3.38 9.11
N PRO A 5 -36.29 -2.48 8.97
CA PRO A 5 -37.54 -2.59 9.74
C PRO A 5 -38.36 -3.84 9.39
N ALA A 6 -38.45 -4.19 8.10
CA ALA A 6 -39.21 -5.36 7.63
C ALA A 6 -38.58 -6.69 8.07
N LEU A 7 -37.25 -6.78 8.07
CA LEU A 7 -36.51 -7.96 8.53
C LEU A 7 -36.54 -8.08 10.06
N CYS A 8 -36.42 -6.97 10.79
CA CYS A 8 -36.59 -6.98 12.25
C CYS A 8 -37.98 -7.49 12.64
N ALA A 9 -39.04 -7.07 11.94
CA ALA A 9 -40.40 -7.51 12.22
C ALA A 9 -40.67 -8.99 11.92
N THR A 10 -39.99 -9.57 10.92
CA THR A 10 -40.24 -10.95 10.49
C THR A 10 -39.30 -11.99 11.10
N LEU A 11 -38.07 -11.61 11.45
CA LEU A 11 -37.04 -12.54 11.95
C LEU A 11 -36.84 -12.48 13.47
N LEU A 12 -37.14 -11.36 14.14
CA LEU A 12 -36.96 -11.26 15.58
C LEU A 12 -38.07 -12.04 16.29
N LYS A 13 -37.66 -12.94 17.19
CA LYS A 13 -38.60 -13.61 18.08
C LYS A 13 -39.15 -12.60 19.10
N PRO A 14 -40.46 -12.62 19.37
CA PRO A 14 -41.06 -11.72 20.36
C PRO A 14 -40.44 -12.00 21.74
N LEU A 15 -40.07 -10.92 22.43
CA LEU A 15 -39.57 -10.93 23.80
C LEU A 15 -40.69 -10.45 24.73
N HIS A 16 -40.94 -11.17 25.83
CA HIS A 16 -41.86 -10.66 26.84
C HIS A 16 -41.24 -9.48 27.59
N LYS A 17 -42.11 -8.61 28.13
CA LYS A 17 -41.69 -7.40 28.84
C LYS A 17 -40.89 -7.80 30.09
N GLY A 18 -39.59 -7.48 30.11
CA GLY A 18 -38.66 -7.85 31.19
C GLY A 18 -37.83 -9.11 30.90
N GLU A 19 -38.07 -9.80 29.79
CA GLU A 19 -37.32 -10.98 29.37
C GLU A 19 -36.07 -10.55 28.59
N GLN A 20 -34.88 -10.87 29.11
CA GLN A 20 -33.61 -10.64 28.42
C GLN A 20 -33.03 -11.99 27.98
N HIS A 21 -32.74 -12.14 26.69
CA HIS A 21 -32.09 -13.34 26.17
C HIS A 21 -30.69 -13.51 26.78
N GLY A 22 -30.31 -14.77 27.03
CA GLY A 22 -28.93 -15.10 27.39
C GLY A 22 -28.52 -14.72 28.81
N GLN A 23 -29.38 -14.89 29.82
CA GLN A 23 -29.07 -14.62 31.24
C GLN A 23 -28.08 -15.64 31.87
N LYS A 24 -27.75 -16.74 31.18
CA LYS A 24 -26.88 -17.83 31.69
C LYS A 24 -25.73 -18.10 30.73
N GLY A 25 -24.62 -18.64 31.25
CA GLY A 25 -23.41 -18.96 30.47
C GLY A 25 -22.67 -17.71 29.98
N PHE A 26 -22.04 -17.82 28.80
CA PHE A 26 -21.25 -16.74 28.20
C PHE A 26 -22.06 -15.46 27.98
N PHE A 27 -23.26 -15.57 27.39
CA PHE A 27 -24.12 -14.40 27.12
C PHE A 27 -24.52 -13.66 28.40
N GLY A 28 -24.72 -14.39 29.51
CA GLY A 28 -25.11 -13.77 30.79
C GLY A 28 -23.94 -13.08 31.47
N TRP A 29 -22.73 -13.62 31.29
CA TRP A 29 -21.50 -12.93 31.68
C TRP A 29 -21.27 -11.68 30.81
N PHE A 30 -21.44 -11.78 29.49
CA PHE A 30 -21.27 -10.66 28.57
C PHE A 30 -22.25 -9.53 28.88
N ASN A 31 -23.54 -9.82 29.02
CA ASN A 31 -24.57 -8.82 29.33
C ASN A 31 -24.24 -8.09 30.64
N ARG A 32 -23.93 -8.83 31.71
CA ARG A 32 -23.55 -8.22 33.00
C ARG A 32 -22.27 -7.39 32.92
N MET A 33 -21.29 -7.82 32.13
CA MET A 33 -20.03 -7.10 31.94
C MET A 33 -20.25 -5.83 31.11
N PHE A 34 -21.07 -5.91 30.05
CA PHE A 34 -21.48 -4.80 29.21
C PHE A 34 -22.25 -3.76 30.02
N ASP A 35 -23.29 -4.17 30.76
CA ASP A 35 -24.10 -3.27 31.61
C ASP A 35 -23.25 -2.57 32.67
N ARG A 36 -22.33 -3.31 33.30
CA ARG A 36 -21.38 -2.73 34.27
C ARG A 36 -20.47 -1.70 33.62
N ASN A 37 -20.01 -1.93 32.39
CA ASN A 37 -19.18 -0.97 31.67
C ASN A 37 -19.98 0.23 31.17
N ALA A 38 -21.22 0.03 30.73
CA ALA A 38 -22.13 1.11 30.36
C ALA A 38 -22.39 2.05 31.55
N ALA A 39 -22.71 1.51 32.73
CA ALA A 39 -22.90 2.30 33.95
C ALA A 39 -21.62 3.04 34.38
N ARG A 40 -20.45 2.40 34.23
CA ARG A 40 -19.14 3.05 34.48
C ARG A 40 -18.84 4.15 33.48
N TYR A 41 -19.17 3.96 32.21
CA TYR A 41 -19.01 4.95 31.16
C TYR A 41 -19.90 6.15 31.43
N GLU A 42 -21.18 5.94 31.75
CA GLU A 42 -22.12 7.00 32.15
C GLU A 42 -21.59 7.81 33.34
N ALA A 43 -21.20 7.14 34.43
CA ALA A 43 -20.60 7.80 35.59
C ALA A 43 -19.24 8.45 35.28
N GLY A 44 -18.51 7.95 34.28
CA GLY A 44 -17.27 8.54 33.76
C GLY A 44 -17.54 9.85 33.04
N VAL A 45 -18.50 9.85 32.11
CA VAL A 45 -18.95 11.03 31.36
C VAL A 45 -19.51 12.10 32.31
N GLY A 46 -20.30 11.72 33.31
CA GLY A 46 -20.78 12.64 34.34
C GLY A 46 -19.64 13.33 35.10
N ARG A 47 -18.58 12.59 35.47
CA ARG A 47 -17.38 13.15 36.12
C ARG A 47 -16.55 14.03 35.20
N ILE A 48 -16.51 13.71 33.90
CA ILE A 48 -15.86 14.53 32.87
C ILE A 48 -16.54 15.89 32.78
N LEU A 49 -17.88 15.90 32.78
CA LEU A 49 -18.69 17.11 32.65
C LEU A 49 -18.49 18.07 33.84
N HIS A 50 -18.40 17.55 35.07
CA HIS A 50 -18.09 18.34 36.27
C HIS A 50 -16.68 18.96 36.29
N ARG A 51 -15.73 18.43 35.50
CA ARG A 51 -14.36 18.95 35.38
C ARG A 51 -14.02 19.33 33.93
N SER A 52 -14.98 19.95 33.25
CA SER A 52 -14.93 20.26 31.81
C SER A 52 -13.61 20.90 31.36
N LEU A 53 -13.06 21.85 32.13
CA LEU A 53 -11.84 22.57 31.76
C LEU A 53 -10.61 21.67 31.57
N ARG A 54 -10.43 20.65 32.42
CA ARG A 54 -9.29 19.70 32.29
C ARG A 54 -9.40 18.86 31.02
N TRP A 55 -10.62 18.45 30.67
CA TRP A 55 -10.87 17.64 29.49
C TRP A 55 -10.80 18.46 28.19
N VAL A 56 -11.19 19.74 28.24
CA VAL A 56 -10.94 20.69 27.15
C VAL A 56 -9.45 20.86 26.88
N LEU A 57 -8.61 20.98 27.92
CA LEU A 57 -7.15 21.05 27.73
C LEU A 57 -6.58 19.78 27.09
N ILE A 58 -7.03 18.59 27.52
CA ILE A 58 -6.63 17.33 26.89
C ILE A 58 -7.06 17.28 25.42
N TYR A 59 -8.28 17.73 25.12
CA TYR A 59 -8.79 17.80 23.75
C TYR A 59 -7.94 18.72 22.87
N VAL A 60 -7.57 19.90 23.37
CA VAL A 60 -6.67 20.83 22.66
C VAL A 60 -5.29 20.21 22.45
N LEU A 61 -4.76 19.47 23.44
CA LEU A 61 -3.49 18.75 23.30
C LEU A 61 -3.57 17.66 22.22
N LEU A 62 -4.65 16.90 22.17
CA LEU A 62 -4.90 15.90 21.13
C LEU A 62 -5.00 16.54 19.74
N LEU A 63 -5.69 17.67 19.62
CA LEU A 63 -5.74 18.45 18.38
C LEU A 63 -4.36 18.95 17.96
N GLY A 64 -3.56 19.47 18.90
CA GLY A 64 -2.18 19.86 18.65
C GLY A 64 -1.33 18.69 18.15
N GLY A 65 -1.47 17.52 18.80
CA GLY A 65 -0.81 16.28 18.37
C GLY A 65 -1.23 15.82 16.98
N MET A 66 -2.52 15.90 16.65
CA MET A 66 -3.05 15.60 15.33
C MET A 66 -2.44 16.52 14.27
N VAL A 67 -2.44 17.83 14.49
CA VAL A 67 -1.86 18.81 13.54
C VAL A 67 -0.37 18.53 13.34
N PHE A 68 0.37 18.28 14.43
CA PHE A 68 1.79 17.95 14.35
C PHE A 68 2.07 16.67 13.54
N LEU A 69 1.30 15.60 13.77
CA LEU A 69 1.42 14.35 13.02
C LEU A 69 1.02 14.53 11.55
N PHE A 70 -0.05 15.28 11.29
CA PHE A 70 -0.52 15.55 9.94
C PHE A 70 0.51 16.31 9.12
N LEU A 71 1.17 17.31 9.70
CA LEU A 71 2.26 18.06 9.06
C LEU A 71 3.52 17.21 8.84
N ARG A 72 3.70 16.11 9.57
CA ARG A 72 4.82 15.17 9.41
C ARG A 72 4.51 13.96 8.53
N LEU A 73 3.26 13.77 8.14
CA LEU A 73 2.86 12.62 7.35
C LEU A 73 3.36 12.80 5.91
N PRO A 74 4.24 11.92 5.40
CA PRO A 74 4.70 12.02 4.02
C PRO A 74 3.52 11.80 3.08
N THR A 75 3.32 12.73 2.16
CA THR A 75 2.26 12.64 1.15
C THR A 75 2.77 11.84 -0.04
N SER A 76 2.05 10.79 -0.42
CA SER A 76 2.24 10.08 -1.69
C SER A 76 0.94 10.13 -2.49
N PHE A 77 1.01 10.31 -3.80
CA PHE A 77 -0.19 10.34 -4.64
C PHE A 77 -0.83 8.95 -4.73
N LEU A 78 -0.04 7.94 -5.09
CA LEU A 78 -0.43 6.53 -5.14
C LEU A 78 0.74 5.67 -4.69
N PRO A 79 0.49 4.52 -4.03
CA PRO A 79 1.53 3.55 -3.76
C PRO A 79 2.11 3.03 -5.08
N LEU A 80 3.43 2.86 -5.11
CA LEU A 80 4.06 2.17 -6.22
C LEU A 80 3.75 0.68 -6.10
N GLU A 81 3.30 0.08 -7.19
CA GLU A 81 2.92 -1.33 -7.24
C GLU A 81 3.78 -2.06 -8.27
N ASP A 82 4.09 -3.32 -7.98
CA ASP A 82 4.72 -4.21 -8.95
C ASP A 82 3.69 -4.64 -9.99
N ARG A 83 3.71 -3.97 -11.15
CA ARG A 83 2.81 -4.26 -12.28
C ARG A 83 3.29 -5.40 -13.19
N GLY A 84 4.32 -6.15 -12.80
CA GLY A 84 4.91 -7.21 -13.61
C GLY A 84 5.66 -6.71 -14.86
N MET A 85 5.92 -5.41 -14.95
CA MET A 85 6.72 -4.81 -16.00
C MET A 85 7.36 -3.50 -15.53
N PHE A 86 8.52 -3.19 -16.08
CA PHE A 86 9.19 -1.91 -15.89
C PHE A 86 9.91 -1.47 -17.16
N ILE A 87 10.32 -0.21 -17.19
CA ILE A 87 11.01 0.40 -18.33
C ILE A 87 12.41 0.79 -17.91
N THR A 88 13.41 0.36 -18.68
CA THR A 88 14.80 0.77 -18.55
C THR A 88 15.13 1.75 -19.67
N SER A 89 15.80 2.85 -19.34
CA SER A 89 16.23 3.84 -20.34
C SER A 89 17.75 3.84 -20.42
N VAL A 90 18.27 3.80 -21.64
CA VAL A 90 19.70 3.82 -21.94
C VAL A 90 20.02 5.12 -22.66
N GLN A 91 20.97 5.88 -22.12
CA GLN A 91 21.40 7.16 -22.65
C GLN A 91 22.93 7.19 -22.70
N LEU A 92 23.48 7.27 -23.91
CA LEU A 92 24.92 7.45 -24.14
C LEU A 92 25.26 8.94 -24.30
N PRO A 93 26.54 9.33 -24.16
CA PRO A 93 27.00 10.68 -24.44
C PRO A 93 26.63 11.18 -25.83
N SER A 94 26.46 12.50 -25.97
CA SER A 94 26.18 13.15 -27.25
C SER A 94 27.28 12.82 -28.27
N GLY A 95 26.88 12.50 -29.51
CA GLY A 95 27.79 12.07 -30.58
C GLY A 95 28.00 10.56 -30.67
N SER A 96 27.42 9.77 -29.76
CA SER A 96 27.43 8.30 -29.87
C SER A 96 26.55 7.82 -31.01
N THR A 97 27.07 6.86 -31.77
CA THR A 97 26.39 6.23 -32.91
C THR A 97 25.34 5.22 -32.46
N GLN A 98 24.39 4.92 -33.34
CA GLN A 98 23.37 3.90 -33.08
C GLN A 98 23.98 2.52 -32.79
N GLN A 99 25.10 2.19 -33.43
CA GLN A 99 25.81 0.92 -33.19
C GLN A 99 26.40 0.82 -31.78
N GLN A 100 26.92 1.93 -31.24
CA GLN A 100 27.41 1.97 -29.85
C GLN A 100 26.25 1.79 -28.86
N THR A 101 25.13 2.46 -29.10
CA THR A 101 23.92 2.29 -28.29
C THR A 101 23.41 0.86 -28.35
N LEU A 102 23.39 0.23 -29.53
CA LEU A 102 22.97 -1.16 -29.71
C LEU A 102 23.85 -2.13 -28.90
N LYS A 103 25.17 -1.92 -28.88
CA LYS A 103 26.08 -2.75 -28.07
C LYS A 103 25.76 -2.66 -26.57
N VAL A 104 25.47 -1.46 -26.06
CA VAL A 104 25.09 -1.28 -24.65
C VAL A 104 23.73 -1.93 -24.37
N VAL A 105 22.76 -1.78 -25.27
CA VAL A 105 21.45 -2.45 -25.15
C VAL A 105 21.60 -3.97 -25.09
N GLN A 106 22.46 -4.56 -25.94
CA GLN A 106 22.74 -6.00 -25.92
C GLN A 106 23.40 -6.44 -24.61
N GLN A 107 24.27 -5.62 -24.01
CA GLN A 107 24.86 -5.91 -22.70
C GLN A 107 23.80 -5.89 -21.59
N VAL A 108 22.92 -4.90 -21.58
CA VAL A 108 21.81 -4.79 -20.62
C VAL A 108 20.82 -5.95 -20.78
N GLU A 109 20.50 -6.31 -22.02
CA GLU A 109 19.65 -7.46 -22.33
C GLU A 109 20.29 -8.77 -21.83
N SER A 110 21.58 -8.95 -22.10
CA SER A 110 22.33 -10.11 -21.61
C SER A 110 22.36 -10.19 -20.08
N TYR A 111 22.45 -9.05 -19.39
CA TYR A 111 22.37 -9.01 -17.92
C TYR A 111 21.02 -9.55 -17.44
N PHE A 112 19.90 -9.08 -18.00
CA PHE A 112 18.57 -9.54 -17.60
C PHE A 112 18.37 -11.04 -17.87
N PHE A 113 18.84 -11.55 -19.01
CA PHE A 113 18.72 -12.99 -19.33
C PHE A 113 19.70 -13.90 -18.59
N THR A 114 20.77 -13.38 -17.99
CA THR A 114 21.76 -14.20 -17.27
C THR A 114 21.61 -14.10 -15.76
N LYS A 115 21.53 -12.87 -15.22
CA LYS A 115 21.47 -12.60 -13.78
C LYS A 115 20.06 -12.59 -13.22
N GLU A 116 19.06 -12.25 -14.04
CA GLU A 116 17.65 -12.12 -13.63
C GLU A 116 16.73 -13.08 -14.39
N LYS A 117 17.28 -14.18 -14.92
CA LYS A 117 16.57 -15.20 -15.73
C LYS A 117 15.34 -15.80 -15.02
N ASP A 118 15.39 -15.85 -13.69
CA ASP A 118 14.34 -16.44 -12.88
C ASP A 118 13.15 -15.48 -12.75
N ASN A 119 13.39 -14.18 -12.90
CA ASN A 119 12.37 -13.13 -12.75
C ASN A 119 11.86 -12.56 -14.08
N VAL A 120 12.71 -12.47 -15.11
CA VAL A 120 12.39 -11.84 -16.40
C VAL A 120 11.75 -12.85 -17.36
N LEU A 121 10.66 -12.45 -18.00
CA LEU A 121 9.98 -13.23 -19.04
C LEU A 121 10.42 -12.81 -20.44
N SER A 122 10.45 -11.50 -20.71
CA SER A 122 10.84 -10.97 -22.02
C SER A 122 11.38 -9.55 -21.92
N VAL A 123 12.34 -9.22 -22.79
CA VAL A 123 12.89 -7.88 -22.95
C VAL A 123 12.60 -7.41 -24.37
N PHE A 124 12.02 -6.23 -24.52
CA PHE A 124 11.81 -5.58 -25.81
C PHE A 124 12.52 -4.23 -25.84
N ALA A 125 13.45 -4.03 -26.76
CA ALA A 125 14.25 -2.80 -26.84
C ALA A 125 13.98 -2.02 -28.12
N THR A 126 13.82 -0.70 -28.00
CA THR A 126 13.75 0.25 -29.10
C THR A 126 14.98 1.15 -29.06
N VAL A 127 15.83 1.07 -30.08
CA VAL A 127 17.00 1.95 -30.25
C VAL A 127 16.59 3.17 -31.08
N GLY A 128 17.04 4.36 -30.69
CA GLY A 128 16.73 5.60 -31.41
C GLY A 128 15.59 6.41 -30.79
N SER A 129 14.86 5.84 -29.82
CA SER A 129 13.76 6.50 -29.11
C SER A 129 13.97 6.39 -27.60
N GLY A 130 13.93 7.52 -26.90
CA GLY A 130 14.11 7.62 -25.46
C GLY A 130 13.03 8.49 -24.79
N PRO A 131 12.97 8.51 -23.45
CA PRO A 131 11.96 9.28 -22.72
C PRO A 131 11.94 10.79 -22.95
N GLY A 132 13.04 11.35 -23.43
CA GLY A 132 13.20 12.79 -23.68
C GLY A 132 13.36 13.18 -25.16
N GLY A 133 13.27 12.24 -26.10
CA GLY A 133 13.43 12.53 -27.53
C GLY A 133 13.98 11.36 -28.35
N ASN A 134 14.11 11.59 -29.66
CA ASN A 134 14.72 10.64 -30.59
C ASN A 134 16.18 11.02 -30.85
N GLY A 135 17.07 10.04 -30.86
CA GLY A 135 18.51 10.27 -31.03
C GLY A 135 19.28 8.96 -31.13
N GLN A 136 20.40 8.97 -31.86
CA GLN A 136 21.19 7.75 -32.05
C GLN A 136 21.82 7.23 -30.74
N ASN A 137 21.98 8.10 -29.75
CA ASN A 137 22.55 7.82 -28.43
C ASN A 137 21.51 7.38 -27.38
N VAL A 138 20.24 7.18 -27.73
CA VAL A 138 19.19 6.77 -26.78
C VAL A 138 18.54 5.45 -27.15
N ALA A 139 18.14 4.70 -26.14
CA ALA A 139 17.28 3.53 -26.29
C ALA A 139 16.34 3.38 -25.09
N ARG A 140 15.21 2.72 -25.33
CA ARG A 140 14.23 2.35 -24.31
C ARG A 140 14.02 0.84 -24.34
N MET A 141 14.02 0.22 -23.17
CA MET A 141 13.79 -1.21 -23.01
C MET A 141 12.57 -1.44 -22.12
N PHE A 142 11.66 -2.28 -22.57
CA PHE A 142 10.49 -2.74 -21.85
C PHE A 142 10.79 -4.15 -21.33
N VAL A 143 10.89 -4.27 -20.01
CA VAL A 143 11.19 -5.55 -19.35
C VAL A 143 9.89 -6.05 -18.74
N ARG A 144 9.43 -7.20 -19.23
CA ARG A 144 8.27 -7.92 -18.68
C ARG A 144 8.78 -9.02 -17.76
N LEU A 145 8.22 -9.06 -16.56
CA LEU A 145 8.51 -10.06 -15.54
C LEU A 145 7.56 -11.25 -15.68
N LYS A 146 7.95 -12.37 -15.06
CA LYS A 146 7.06 -13.53 -14.88
C LYS A 146 5.93 -13.17 -13.91
N ASP A 147 4.89 -13.99 -13.88
CA ASP A 147 3.78 -13.83 -12.92
C ASP A 147 4.31 -13.84 -11.48
N TRP A 148 3.60 -13.15 -10.58
CA TRP A 148 4.04 -12.99 -9.19
C TRP A 148 4.28 -14.33 -8.48
N ASP A 149 3.47 -15.36 -8.78
CA ASP A 149 3.59 -16.70 -8.20
C ASP A 149 4.86 -17.45 -8.64
N ALA A 150 5.46 -17.06 -9.77
CA ALA A 150 6.68 -17.67 -10.31
C ALA A 150 7.95 -16.92 -9.88
N ARG A 151 7.83 -15.91 -9.02
CA ARG A 151 8.93 -15.07 -8.53
C ARG A 151 9.07 -15.23 -7.02
N ASP A 152 10.28 -15.01 -6.54
CA ASP A 152 10.55 -14.98 -5.10
C ASP A 152 9.86 -13.76 -4.47
N ALA A 153 9.10 -13.98 -3.39
CA ALA A 153 8.28 -12.95 -2.76
C ALA A 153 9.10 -11.81 -2.13
N GLU A 154 10.35 -12.06 -1.72
CA GLU A 154 11.20 -11.05 -1.09
C GLU A 154 12.15 -10.38 -2.09
N THR A 155 12.71 -11.15 -3.03
CA THR A 155 13.78 -10.70 -3.93
C THR A 155 13.34 -10.53 -5.39
N GLY A 156 12.18 -11.05 -5.76
CA GLY A 156 11.63 -11.06 -7.11
C GLY A 156 10.68 -9.90 -7.41
N SER A 157 10.50 -8.95 -6.49
CA SER A 157 9.73 -7.72 -6.76
C SER A 157 10.42 -6.87 -7.84
N SER A 158 9.62 -6.17 -8.65
CA SER A 158 10.15 -5.26 -9.67
C SER A 158 11.09 -4.21 -9.07
N PHE A 159 10.80 -3.70 -7.87
CA PHE A 159 11.65 -2.73 -7.18
C PHE A 159 13.04 -3.30 -6.85
N ALA A 160 13.10 -4.52 -6.32
CA ALA A 160 14.38 -5.16 -5.98
C ALA A 160 15.21 -5.46 -7.24
N ILE A 161 14.56 -5.88 -8.33
CA ILE A 161 15.22 -6.12 -9.62
C ILE A 161 15.76 -4.82 -10.19
N ILE A 162 14.97 -3.74 -10.15
CA ILE A 162 15.39 -2.41 -10.61
C ILE A 162 16.60 -1.94 -9.82
N GLU A 163 16.58 -2.05 -8.49
CA GLU A 163 17.68 -1.62 -7.63
C GLU A 163 18.99 -2.38 -7.97
N ARG A 164 18.92 -3.71 -8.13
CA ARG A 164 20.08 -4.53 -8.52
C ARG A 164 20.58 -4.18 -9.92
N ALA A 165 19.68 -4.04 -10.88
CA ALA A 165 20.02 -3.69 -12.26
C ALA A 165 20.70 -2.31 -12.31
N THR A 166 20.12 -1.29 -11.67
CA THR A 166 20.70 0.05 -11.58
C THR A 166 22.10 0.01 -10.96
N LYS A 167 22.28 -0.68 -9.84
CA LYS A 167 23.60 -0.79 -9.18
C LYS A 167 24.67 -1.45 -10.05
N SER A 168 24.29 -2.41 -10.89
CA SER A 168 25.23 -3.15 -11.75
C SER A 168 25.54 -2.48 -13.09
N LEU A 169 24.61 -1.66 -13.60
CA LEU A 169 24.68 -1.07 -14.95
C LEU A 169 25.00 0.43 -14.93
N GLN A 170 24.98 1.07 -13.76
CA GLN A 170 25.36 2.47 -13.64
C GLN A 170 26.89 2.61 -13.77
N PRO A 171 27.40 3.37 -14.75
CA PRO A 171 28.82 3.67 -14.83
C PRO A 171 29.24 4.53 -13.63
N HIS A 172 30.39 4.20 -13.05
CA HIS A 172 31.09 5.08 -12.10
C HIS A 172 31.61 6.34 -12.79
#